data_AF-A0A2R5GFT6-F1
#
_entry.id   AF-A0A2R5GFT6-F1
#
_cell.length_a   1.000
_cell.length_b   1.000
_cell.length_c   1.000
_cell.angle_alpha   90.00
_cell.angle_beta   90.00
_cell.angle_gamma   90.00
#
_symmetry.space_group_name_H-M   'P 1'
#
loop_
_entity.id
_entity.type
_entity.pdbx_description
1 polymer ?
#
loop_
_entity_poly.entity_id
_entity_poly.type
_entity_poly.pdbx_seq_one_letter_code
_entity_poly.pdbx_strand_id
1 'polypeptide(L)'
;MEVNGTQFSANAVLREAGSVNLRHMVALFLLFTAMAHAVYACGPFDERSTLSYRLRWMEYALSASLMLLIVAILSGLRDVYTLEAIFALQAITMAFGRYADRDYEVRARGERGYSLIEHPSLLGCFPFVAAWSIVIDAFYRTARQGDAPDFVFGVVFVLLALDSSFAVVQTYYLWPRTREEKSEGRMDATLRSYDGAMHVLSLAAKLSLAMMVHRGMLVQTASP
;
A
#
# COMPACT_ATOMS: atom_id res chain seq x y z
N MET A 1 -7.03 -59.88 -7.02
CA MET A 1 -7.30 -58.78 -6.06
C MET A 1 -6.43 -57.61 -6.51
N GLU A 2 -6.88 -56.87 -7.51
CA GLU A 2 -6.17 -55.68 -8.00
C GLU A 2 -6.75 -54.47 -7.28
N VAL A 3 -5.89 -53.82 -6.49
CA VAL A 3 -6.20 -52.52 -5.89
C VAL A 3 -6.13 -51.51 -7.03
N ASN A 4 -7.29 -51.12 -7.53
CA ASN A 4 -7.42 -50.00 -8.47
C ASN A 4 -6.84 -48.76 -7.79
N GLY A 5 -5.63 -48.37 -8.21
CA GLY A 5 -5.00 -47.15 -7.79
C GLY A 5 -5.90 -45.98 -8.17
N THR A 6 -6.41 -45.27 -7.16
CA THR A 6 -7.02 -43.97 -7.37
C THR A 6 -5.96 -43.08 -7.99
N GLN A 7 -6.05 -42.82 -9.30
CA GLN A 7 -5.29 -41.74 -9.93
C GLN A 7 -5.72 -40.44 -9.25
N PHE A 8 -4.90 -39.96 -8.33
CA PHE A 8 -4.99 -38.59 -7.83
C PHE A 8 -4.85 -37.66 -9.05
N SER A 9 -5.98 -37.12 -9.50
CA SER A 9 -6.00 -36.09 -10.53
C SER A 9 -5.83 -34.74 -9.83
N ALA A 10 -4.65 -34.14 -9.97
CA ALA A 10 -4.32 -32.82 -9.42
C ALA A 10 -4.99 -31.66 -10.19
N ASN A 11 -6.16 -31.90 -10.78
CA ASN A 11 -6.90 -30.87 -11.49
C ASN A 11 -7.55 -29.93 -10.45
N ALA A 12 -7.02 -28.72 -10.33
CA ALA A 12 -7.60 -27.69 -9.48
C ALA A 12 -8.96 -27.26 -10.04
N VAL A 13 -10.03 -27.54 -9.31
CA VAL A 13 -11.38 -27.04 -9.62
C VAL A 13 -11.59 -25.75 -8.83
N LEU A 14 -11.69 -24.62 -9.54
CA LEU A 14 -12.02 -23.34 -8.90
C LEU A 14 -13.44 -23.38 -8.37
N ARG A 15 -13.63 -22.93 -7.12
CA ARG A 15 -14.93 -22.78 -6.48
C ARG A 15 -15.13 -21.33 -6.09
N GLU A 16 -16.33 -20.82 -6.29
CA GLU A 16 -16.70 -19.49 -5.84
C GLU A 16 -16.79 -19.47 -4.31
N ALA A 17 -15.95 -18.65 -3.67
CA ALA A 17 -16.00 -18.42 -2.22
C ALA A 17 -17.03 -17.35 -1.84
N GLY A 18 -17.34 -16.44 -2.77
CA GLY A 18 -18.31 -15.35 -2.60
C GLY A 18 -18.07 -14.21 -3.58
N SER A 19 -18.87 -13.15 -3.44
CA SER A 19 -18.73 -11.92 -4.22
C SER A 19 -18.46 -10.71 -3.33
N VAL A 20 -17.72 -9.74 -3.87
CA VAL A 20 -17.39 -8.48 -3.19
C VAL A 20 -17.84 -7.30 -4.03
N ASN A 21 -18.34 -6.25 -3.37
CA ASN A 21 -18.76 -5.03 -4.04
C ASN A 21 -17.65 -3.97 -3.93
N LEU A 22 -17.09 -3.57 -5.06
CA LEU A 22 -16.01 -2.58 -5.12
C LEU A 22 -16.40 -1.23 -4.49
N ARG A 23 -17.66 -0.80 -4.56
CA ARG A 23 -18.11 0.45 -3.93
C ARG A 23 -18.00 0.38 -2.41
N HIS A 24 -18.37 -0.76 -1.82
CA HIS A 24 -18.23 -0.97 -0.38
C HIS A 24 -16.76 -1.01 0.02
N MET A 25 -15.89 -1.62 -0.77
CA MET A 25 -14.44 -1.61 -0.51
C MET A 25 -13.86 -0.19 -0.58
N VAL A 26 -14.29 0.62 -1.55
CA VAL A 26 -13.87 2.03 -1.65
C VAL A 26 -14.34 2.83 -0.44
N ALA A 27 -15.62 2.71 -0.08
CA ALA A 27 -16.17 3.37 1.10
C ALA A 27 -15.45 2.94 2.38
N LEU A 28 -15.07 1.67 2.49
CA LEU A 28 -14.40 1.11 3.65
C LEU A 28 -13.01 1.72 3.87
N PHE A 29 -12.15 1.79 2.85
CA PHE A 29 -10.83 2.39 3.05
C PHE A 29 -10.93 3.90 3.33
N LEU A 30 -11.86 4.61 2.69
CA LEU A 30 -12.09 6.03 2.96
C LEU A 30 -12.58 6.26 4.39
N LEU A 31 -13.46 5.40 4.90
CA LEU A 31 -13.94 5.45 6.28
C LEU A 31 -12.78 5.25 7.27
N PHE A 32 -11.92 4.26 7.05
CA PHE A 32 -10.74 4.05 7.90
C PHE A 32 -9.82 5.26 7.92
N THR A 33 -9.57 5.87 6.76
CA THR A 33 -8.78 7.10 6.68
C THR A 33 -9.45 8.25 7.43
N ALA A 34 -10.75 8.46 7.23
CA ALA A 34 -11.49 9.51 7.92
C ALA A 34 -11.45 9.32 9.45
N MET A 35 -11.60 8.08 9.92
CA MET A 35 -11.48 7.74 11.34
C MET A 35 -10.08 8.03 11.88
N ALA A 36 -9.02 7.67 11.17
CA ALA A 36 -7.66 7.96 11.60
C ALA A 36 -7.40 9.48 11.67
N HIS A 37 -7.87 10.24 10.69
CA HIS A 37 -7.78 11.70 10.71
C HIS A 37 -8.60 12.33 11.85
N ALA A 38 -9.78 11.81 12.15
CA ALA A 38 -10.55 12.25 13.31
C ALA A 38 -9.80 11.96 14.62
N VAL A 39 -9.12 10.82 14.72
CA VAL A 39 -8.24 10.50 15.85
C VAL A 39 -7.07 11.49 15.93
N TYR A 40 -6.38 11.80 14.83
CA TYR A 40 -5.30 12.81 14.84
C TYR A 40 -5.78 14.19 15.27
N ALA A 41 -6.96 14.62 14.81
CA ALA A 41 -7.49 15.94 15.10
C ALA A 41 -8.02 16.09 16.54
N CYS A 42 -8.62 15.03 17.09
CA CYS A 42 -9.31 15.07 18.39
C CYS A 42 -8.53 14.41 19.53
N GLY A 43 -7.46 13.66 19.22
CA GLY A 43 -6.71 12.93 20.22
C GLY A 43 -5.76 13.82 21.03
N PRO A 44 -5.32 13.38 22.22
CA PRO A 44 -4.37 14.10 23.06
C PRO A 44 -2.93 13.97 22.53
N PHE A 45 -2.75 14.09 21.22
CA PHE A 45 -1.47 13.99 20.55
C PHE A 45 -0.81 15.36 20.58
N ASP A 46 0.12 15.56 21.52
CA ASP A 46 1.07 16.66 21.42
C ASP A 46 1.81 16.54 20.07
N GLU A 47 2.19 17.66 19.45
CA GLU A 47 2.89 17.69 18.13
C GLU A 47 4.19 16.87 18.15
N ARG A 48 4.71 16.56 19.34
CA ARG A 48 5.89 15.73 19.61
C ARG A 48 5.58 14.28 19.97
N SER A 49 4.32 13.89 20.06
CA SER A 49 3.96 12.54 20.52
C SER A 49 4.34 11.50 19.47
N THR A 50 5.27 10.61 19.84
CA THR A 50 5.69 9.45 19.04
C THR A 50 4.56 8.49 18.66
N LEU A 51 3.36 8.71 19.18
CA LEU A 51 2.15 7.93 18.93
C LEU A 51 1.47 8.32 17.61
N SER A 52 1.52 9.60 17.21
CA SER A 52 0.97 10.07 15.94
C SER A 52 1.60 9.35 14.74
N TYR A 53 2.94 9.27 14.72
CA TYR A 53 3.68 8.57 13.66
C TYR A 53 3.38 7.07 13.60
N ARG A 54 3.07 6.43 14.74
CA ARG A 54 2.76 4.99 14.78
C ARG A 54 1.39 4.69 14.19
N LEU A 55 0.41 5.52 14.50
CA LEU A 55 -0.95 5.38 13.98
C LEU A 55 -0.98 5.54 12.46
N ARG A 56 -0.10 6.37 11.88
CA ARG A 56 -0.03 6.58 10.42
C ARG A 56 0.24 5.28 9.69
N TRP A 57 1.22 4.52 10.15
CA TRP A 57 1.56 3.24 9.55
C TRP A 57 0.49 2.17 9.74
N MET A 58 -0.28 2.22 10.84
CA MET A 58 -1.42 1.33 11.02
C MET A 58 -2.55 1.65 10.04
N GLU A 59 -2.87 2.93 9.86
CA GLU A 59 -3.86 3.35 8.86
C GLU A 59 -3.39 3.06 7.44
N TYR A 60 -2.11 3.27 7.12
CA TYR A 60 -1.56 2.95 5.79
C TYR A 60 -1.54 1.45 5.54
N ALA A 61 -1.17 0.64 6.53
CA ALA A 61 -1.18 -0.82 6.40
C ALA A 61 -2.56 -1.35 6.03
N LEU A 62 -3.64 -0.79 6.59
CA LEU A 62 -4.99 -1.22 6.25
C LEU A 62 -5.50 -0.56 4.95
N SER A 63 -5.39 0.76 4.82
CA SER A 63 -5.92 1.50 3.68
C SER A 63 -5.19 1.15 2.38
N ALA A 64 -3.86 1.13 2.35
CA ALA A 64 -3.09 0.82 1.15
C ALA A 64 -3.30 -0.64 0.71
N SER A 65 -3.45 -1.57 1.65
CA SER A 65 -3.74 -2.98 1.33
C SER A 65 -5.13 -3.16 0.73
N LEU A 66 -6.14 -2.46 1.25
CA LEU A 66 -7.48 -2.43 0.65
C LEU A 66 -7.47 -1.76 -0.73
N MET A 67 -6.72 -0.67 -0.90
CA MET A 67 -6.56 -0.01 -2.20
C MET A 67 -5.93 -0.96 -3.23
N LEU A 68 -4.83 -1.64 -2.88
CA LEU A 68 -4.16 -2.57 -3.79
C LEU A 68 -5.04 -3.79 -4.12
N LEU A 69 -5.84 -4.28 -3.15
CA LEU A 69 -6.86 -5.31 -3.42
C LEU A 69 -7.89 -4.86 -4.47
N ILE A 70 -8.36 -3.62 -4.40
CA ILE A 70 -9.29 -3.07 -5.40
C ILE A 70 -8.63 -3.07 -6.78
N VAL A 71 -7.37 -2.62 -6.88
CA VAL A 71 -6.61 -2.63 -8.14
C VAL A 71 -6.42 -4.06 -8.66
N ALA A 72 -6.08 -5.01 -7.79
CA ALA A 72 -5.93 -6.42 -8.13
C ALA A 72 -7.21 -7.01 -8.73
N ILE A 73 -8.36 -6.77 -8.09
CA ILE A 73 -9.68 -7.23 -8.56
C ILE A 73 -10.04 -6.57 -9.90
N LEU A 74 -9.81 -5.26 -10.03
CA LEU A 74 -10.02 -4.55 -11.30
C LEU A 74 -9.12 -5.07 -12.43
N SER A 75 -7.92 -5.55 -12.08
CA SER A 75 -6.96 -6.16 -13.01
C SER A 75 -7.30 -7.60 -13.40
N GLY A 76 -8.38 -8.18 -12.85
CA GLY A 76 -8.88 -9.51 -13.20
C GLY A 76 -8.56 -10.61 -12.20
N LEU A 77 -7.91 -10.32 -11.07
CA LEU A 77 -7.63 -11.33 -10.04
C LEU A 77 -8.91 -11.75 -9.31
N ARG A 78 -9.08 -13.06 -9.14
CA ARG A 78 -10.25 -13.69 -8.49
C ARG A 78 -9.88 -14.73 -7.44
N ASP A 79 -8.65 -15.25 -7.47
CA ASP A 79 -8.19 -16.25 -6.51
C ASP A 79 -8.00 -15.62 -5.11
N VAL A 80 -8.68 -16.18 -4.11
CA VAL A 80 -8.73 -15.62 -2.75
C VAL A 80 -7.35 -15.63 -2.09
N TYR A 81 -6.57 -16.70 -2.28
CA TYR A 81 -5.24 -16.82 -1.65
C TYR A 81 -4.23 -15.84 -2.26
N THR A 82 -4.32 -15.59 -3.57
CA THR A 82 -3.52 -14.57 -4.24
C THR A 82 -3.87 -13.17 -3.74
N LEU A 83 -5.17 -12.87 -3.58
CA LEU A 83 -5.62 -11.60 -3.01
C LEU A 83 -5.15 -11.43 -1.56
N GLU A 84 -5.25 -12.47 -0.73
CA GLU A 84 -4.73 -12.49 0.63
C GLU A 84 -3.21 -12.23 0.68
N ALA A 85 -2.44 -12.88 -0.20
CA ALA A 85 -1.01 -12.66 -0.31
C ALA A 85 -0.66 -11.22 -0.70
N ILE A 86 -1.38 -10.62 -1.66
CA ILE A 86 -1.20 -9.21 -2.05
C ILE A 86 -1.49 -8.29 -0.86
N PHE A 87 -2.58 -8.54 -0.13
CA PHE A 87 -2.92 -7.77 1.06
C PHE A 87 -1.82 -7.86 2.12
N ALA A 88 -1.32 -9.06 2.40
CA ALA A 88 -0.25 -9.27 3.38
C ALA A 88 1.06 -8.59 2.96
N LEU A 89 1.47 -8.73 1.69
CA LEU A 89 2.68 -8.08 1.16
C LEU A 89 2.60 -6.55 1.26
N GLN A 90 1.43 -5.97 0.97
CA GLN A 90 1.24 -4.53 1.10
C GLN A 90 1.27 -4.07 2.57
N ALA A 91 0.67 -4.82 3.48
CA ALA A 91 0.76 -4.55 4.91
C ALA A 91 2.21 -4.66 5.44
N ILE A 92 2.97 -5.66 4.97
CA ILE A 92 4.39 -5.85 5.31
C ILE A 92 5.23 -4.68 4.79
N THR A 93 4.94 -4.17 3.58
CA THR A 93 5.60 -2.96 3.04
C THR A 93 5.44 -1.78 3.99
N MET A 94 4.24 -1.57 4.54
CA MET A 94 3.99 -0.51 5.54
C MET A 94 4.69 -0.79 6.87
N ALA A 95 4.81 -2.05 7.29
CA ALA A 95 5.58 -2.41 8.48
C ALA A 95 7.08 -2.08 8.31
N PHE A 96 7.65 -2.28 7.13
CA PHE A 96 9.02 -1.84 6.82
C PHE A 96 9.15 -0.31 6.81
N GLY A 97 8.14 0.40 6.31
CA GLY A 97 8.08 1.85 6.42
C GLY A 97 8.13 2.32 7.88
N ARG A 98 7.35 1.70 8.78
CA ARG A 98 7.43 1.96 10.22
C ARG A 98 8.81 1.64 10.80
N TYR A 99 9.43 0.55 10.35
CA TYR A 99 10.76 0.16 10.78
C TYR A 99 11.82 1.19 10.36
N ALA A 100 11.71 1.77 9.16
CA ALA A 100 12.59 2.84 8.70
C ALA A 100 12.49 4.09 9.58
N ASP A 101 11.28 4.52 9.94
CA ASP A 101 11.08 5.67 10.84
C ASP A 101 11.73 5.39 12.22
N ARG A 102 11.59 4.17 12.75
CA ARG A 102 12.23 3.77 14.02
C ARG A 102 13.74 3.77 13.92
N ASP A 103 14.28 3.21 12.84
CA ASP A 103 15.70 3.08 12.63
C ASP A 103 16.36 4.46 12.47
N TYR A 104 15.67 5.41 11.82
CA TYR A 104 16.09 6.80 11.75
C TYR A 104 16.19 7.46 13.13
N GLU A 105 15.16 7.31 13.99
CA GLU A 105 15.17 7.83 15.37
C GLU A 105 16.34 7.28 16.19
N VAL A 106 16.61 5.97 16.11
CA VAL A 106 17.71 5.29 16.82
C VAL A 106 19.08 5.75 16.31
N ARG A 107 19.25 5.88 14.99
CA ARG A 107 20.51 6.36 14.36
C ARG A 107 20.78 7.84 14.65
N ALA A 108 19.74 8.64 14.81
CA ALA A 108 19.88 10.05 15.18
C ALA A 108 20.45 10.21 16.60
N ARG A 109 20.10 9.32 17.53
CA ARG A 109 20.63 9.27 18.91
C ARG A 109 22.06 8.74 19.03
N GLY A 110 22.66 8.31 17.91
CA GLY A 110 24.01 7.74 17.90
C GLY A 110 24.10 6.29 18.39
N GLU A 111 22.96 5.61 18.52
CA GLU A 111 22.86 4.26 19.10
C GLU A 111 23.17 3.15 18.08
N ARG A 112 23.28 3.46 16.78
CA ARG A 112 23.54 2.47 15.72
C ARG A 112 24.29 3.07 14.52
N GLY A 113 25.21 2.29 13.94
CA GLY A 113 25.99 2.64 12.74
C GLY A 113 25.17 2.58 11.44
N TYR A 114 25.79 3.02 10.34
CA TYR A 114 25.17 3.02 9.01
C TYR A 114 25.48 1.74 8.22
N SER A 115 24.44 1.07 7.74
CA SER A 115 24.52 0.04 6.71
C SER A 115 23.51 0.33 5.60
N LEU A 116 23.98 0.33 4.36
CA LEU A 116 23.17 0.50 3.14
C LEU A 116 22.25 -0.71 2.91
N ILE A 117 22.78 -1.92 3.10
CA ILE A 117 22.09 -3.18 2.85
C ILE A 117 20.94 -3.39 3.85
N GLU A 118 21.10 -2.88 5.07
CA GLU A 118 20.12 -3.03 6.14
C GLU A 118 19.09 -1.89 6.16
N HIS A 119 19.11 -0.98 5.18
CA HIS A 119 18.21 0.16 5.20
C HIS A 119 16.76 -0.30 5.06
N PRO A 120 15.89 -0.10 6.08
CA PRO A 120 14.55 -0.68 6.09
C PRO A 120 13.68 -0.28 4.91
N SER A 121 13.82 0.95 4.39
CA SER A 121 13.08 1.41 3.21
C SER A 121 13.44 0.60 1.94
N LEU A 122 14.68 0.15 1.80
CA LEU A 122 15.07 -0.70 0.66
C LEU A 122 14.53 -2.12 0.84
N LEU A 123 14.51 -2.63 2.07
CA LEU A 123 13.90 -3.93 2.37
C LEU A 123 12.39 -3.92 2.14
N GLY A 124 11.71 -2.80 2.40
CA GLY A 124 10.30 -2.59 2.07
C GLY A 124 9.99 -2.62 0.57
N CYS A 125 10.96 -2.36 -0.31
CA CYS A 125 10.76 -2.42 -1.75
C CYS A 125 10.53 -3.86 -2.26
N PHE A 126 11.07 -4.89 -1.59
CA PHE A 126 10.87 -6.28 -2.02
C PHE A 126 9.41 -6.73 -1.97
N PRO A 127 8.70 -6.63 -0.82
CA PRO A 127 7.28 -7.00 -0.77
C PRO A 127 6.43 -6.10 -1.67
N PHE A 128 6.78 -4.81 -1.80
CA PHE A 128 6.13 -3.88 -2.72
C PHE A 128 6.20 -4.36 -4.18
N VAL A 129 7.42 -4.62 -4.69
CA VAL A 129 7.64 -5.10 -6.06
C VAL A 129 6.99 -6.46 -6.26
N ALA A 130 7.05 -7.35 -5.27
CA ALA A 130 6.38 -8.65 -5.34
C ALA A 130 4.87 -8.49 -5.52
N ALA A 131 4.20 -7.68 -4.70
CA ALA A 131 2.76 -7.45 -4.79
C ALA A 131 2.37 -6.79 -6.12
N TRP A 132 3.08 -5.73 -6.53
CA TRP A 132 2.80 -5.02 -7.78
C TRP A 132 3.11 -5.85 -9.02
N SER A 133 4.11 -6.72 -9.01
CA SER A 133 4.40 -7.59 -10.15
C SER A 133 3.26 -8.58 -10.44
N ILE A 134 2.60 -9.11 -9.40
CA ILE A 134 1.40 -9.95 -9.53
C ILE A 134 0.25 -9.16 -10.16
N VAL A 135 0.00 -7.94 -9.67
CA VAL A 135 -1.06 -7.06 -10.18
C VAL A 135 -0.81 -6.68 -11.64
N ILE A 136 0.41 -6.30 -11.98
CA ILE A 136 0.80 -5.89 -13.34
C ILE A 136 0.70 -7.07 -14.32
N ASP A 137 1.15 -8.27 -13.94
CA ASP A 137 0.99 -9.46 -14.78
C ASP A 137 -0.49 -9.77 -15.05
N ALA A 138 -1.32 -9.77 -14.01
CA ALA A 138 -2.76 -9.99 -14.15
C ALA A 138 -3.41 -8.93 -15.05
N PHE A 139 -3.06 -7.65 -14.85
CA PHE A 139 -3.54 -6.55 -15.66
C PHE A 139 -3.20 -6.74 -17.14
N TYR A 140 -1.94 -7.07 -17.47
CA TYR A 140 -1.54 -7.27 -18.87
C TYR A 140 -2.22 -8.49 -19.51
N ARG A 141 -2.48 -9.56 -18.76
CA ARG A 141 -3.24 -10.72 -19.26
C ARG A 141 -4.67 -10.31 -19.62
N THR A 142 -5.37 -9.62 -18.71
CA THR A 142 -6.73 -9.13 -18.93
C THR A 142 -6.79 -8.11 -20.09
N ALA A 143 -5.82 -7.19 -20.16
CA ALA A 143 -5.74 -6.20 -21.23
C ALA A 143 -5.52 -6.83 -22.61
N ARG A 144 -4.69 -7.89 -22.71
CA ARG A 144 -4.46 -8.61 -23.97
C ARG A 144 -5.68 -9.37 -24.48
N GLN A 145 -6.60 -9.73 -23.59
CA GLN A 145 -7.87 -10.37 -23.94
C GLN A 145 -8.92 -9.36 -24.43
N GLY A 146 -8.67 -8.05 -24.27
CA GLY A 146 -9.62 -7.00 -24.62
C GLY A 146 -10.67 -6.73 -23.54
N ASP A 147 -10.53 -7.36 -22.37
CA ASP A 147 -11.54 -7.34 -21.31
C ASP A 147 -11.29 -6.24 -20.26
N ALA A 148 -10.16 -5.53 -20.32
CA ALA A 148 -9.81 -4.48 -19.37
C ALA A 148 -10.43 -3.12 -19.78
N PRO A 149 -11.34 -2.53 -18.97
CA PRO A 149 -11.86 -1.19 -19.26
C PRO A 149 -10.77 -0.12 -19.21
N ASP A 150 -10.89 0.92 -20.04
CA ASP A 150 -9.89 1.99 -20.17
C ASP A 150 -9.52 2.66 -18.84
N PHE A 151 -10.49 2.84 -17.92
CA PHE A 151 -10.22 3.50 -16.64
C PHE A 151 -9.27 2.67 -15.75
N VAL A 152 -9.20 1.36 -15.94
CA VAL A 152 -8.32 0.46 -15.16
C VAL A 152 -6.86 0.75 -15.49
N PHE A 153 -6.53 1.09 -16.75
CA PHE A 153 -5.18 1.54 -17.11
C PHE A 153 -4.76 2.74 -16.27
N GLY A 154 -5.65 3.74 -16.20
CA GLY A 154 -5.41 4.91 -15.37
C GLY A 154 -5.17 4.52 -13.92
N VAL A 155 -6.04 3.68 -13.33
CA VAL A 155 -5.95 3.28 -11.92
C VAL A 155 -4.61 2.62 -11.63
N VAL A 156 -4.20 1.65 -12.46
CA VAL A 156 -2.95 0.90 -12.28
C VAL A 156 -1.75 1.82 -12.33
N PHE A 157 -1.59 2.63 -13.38
CA PHE A 157 -0.38 3.43 -13.55
C PHE A 157 -0.31 4.65 -12.62
N VAL A 158 -1.45 5.30 -12.34
CA VAL A 158 -1.49 6.42 -11.38
C VAL A 158 -1.16 5.93 -9.97
N LEU A 159 -1.78 4.84 -9.52
CA LEU A 159 -1.49 4.32 -8.18
C LEU A 159 -0.09 3.73 -8.08
N LEU A 160 0.42 3.04 -9.11
CA LEU A 160 1.81 2.58 -9.09
C LEU A 160 2.79 3.75 -8.93
N ALA A 161 2.56 4.86 -9.63
CA ALA A 161 3.38 6.06 -9.52
C ALA A 161 3.28 6.72 -8.14
N LEU A 162 2.06 6.86 -7.61
CA LEU A 162 1.83 7.44 -6.28
C LEU A 162 2.42 6.57 -5.17
N ASP A 163 2.20 5.26 -5.21
CA ASP A 163 2.74 4.31 -4.22
C ASP A 163 4.27 4.26 -4.27
N SER A 164 4.86 4.28 -5.48
CA SER A 164 6.32 4.36 -5.64
C SER A 164 6.88 5.67 -5.07
N SER A 165 6.10 6.76 -5.16
CA SER A 165 6.51 8.07 -4.62
C SER A 165 6.64 8.06 -3.09
N PHE A 166 5.89 7.22 -2.36
CA PHE A 166 6.06 7.06 -0.91
C PHE A 166 7.47 6.56 -0.57
N ALA A 167 7.94 5.55 -1.30
CA ALA A 167 9.28 4.99 -1.09
C ALA A 167 10.36 6.04 -1.39
N VAL A 168 10.18 6.83 -2.45
CA VAL A 168 11.10 7.93 -2.82
C VAL A 168 11.13 9.01 -1.75
N VAL A 169 9.97 9.50 -1.31
CA VAL A 169 9.85 10.53 -0.26
C VAL A 169 10.49 10.04 1.03
N GLN A 170 10.15 8.83 1.48
CA GLN A 170 10.71 8.28 2.71
C GLN A 170 12.23 8.13 2.62
N THR A 171 12.74 7.58 1.51
CA THR A 171 14.18 7.42 1.31
C THR A 171 14.89 8.77 1.30
N TYR A 172 14.32 9.79 0.64
CA TYR A 172 14.89 11.14 0.58
C TYR A 172 14.96 11.83 1.95
N TYR A 173 13.89 11.74 2.75
CA TYR A 173 13.83 12.38 4.07
C TYR A 173 14.64 11.61 5.12
N LEU A 174 14.66 10.28 5.08
CA LEU A 174 15.36 9.45 6.06
C LEU A 174 16.79 9.08 5.64
N TRP A 175 17.26 9.56 4.48
CA TRP A 175 18.61 9.32 4.02
C TRP A 175 19.65 9.78 5.06
N PRO A 176 20.77 9.06 5.23
CA PRO A 176 21.82 9.46 6.15
C PRO A 176 22.33 10.86 5.84
N ARG A 177 22.22 11.73 6.83
CA ARG A 177 22.68 13.11 6.76
C ARG A 177 23.89 13.33 7.68
N THR A 178 24.64 14.39 7.39
CA THR A 178 25.90 14.73 8.07
C THR A 178 25.69 14.96 9.58
N ARG A 179 26.78 14.90 10.36
CA ARG A 179 26.74 15.06 11.83
C ARG A 179 26.18 16.43 12.28
N GLU A 180 26.29 17.44 11.43
CA GLU A 180 25.80 18.81 11.66
C GLU A 180 24.27 18.91 11.49
N GLU A 181 23.66 18.05 10.65
CA GLU A 181 22.21 17.98 10.44
C GLU A 181 21.47 17.15 11.50
N LYS A 182 22.19 16.49 12.42
CA LYS A 182 21.63 15.69 13.51
C LYS A 182 21.24 16.50 14.75
N SER A 183 21.29 17.84 14.71
CA SER A 183 20.80 18.64 15.84
C SER A 183 19.30 18.39 16.05
N GLU A 184 18.87 18.25 17.30
CA GLU A 184 17.49 17.86 17.64
C GLU A 184 16.45 18.75 16.95
N GLY A 185 16.68 20.07 16.93
CA GLY A 185 15.76 21.02 16.27
C GLY A 185 15.63 20.85 14.76
N ARG A 186 16.69 20.42 14.07
CA ARG A 186 16.67 20.20 12.60
C ARG A 186 16.10 18.83 12.24
N MET A 187 16.31 17.83 13.09
CA MET A 187 15.66 16.53 13.00
C MET A 187 14.14 16.67 13.12
N ASP A 188 13.65 17.39 14.14
CA ASP A 188 12.23 17.63 14.34
C ASP A 188 11.59 18.34 13.14
N ALA A 189 12.29 19.33 12.57
CA ALA A 189 11.82 20.02 11.36
C ALA A 189 11.74 19.07 10.15
N THR A 190 12.74 18.20 9.97
CA THR A 190 12.77 17.19 8.89
C THR A 190 11.62 16.20 9.02
N LEU A 191 11.38 15.68 10.23
CA LEU A 191 10.28 14.75 10.50
C LEU A 191 8.91 15.41 10.27
N ARG A 192 8.73 16.68 10.63
CA ARG A 192 7.50 17.43 10.31
C ARG A 192 7.27 17.58 8.80
N SER A 193 8.29 17.97 8.04
CA SER A 193 8.17 18.08 6.58
C SER A 193 7.91 16.75 5.90
N TYR A 194 8.58 15.69 6.36
CA TYR A 194 8.36 14.33 5.92
C TYR A 194 6.91 13.89 6.17
N ASP A 195 6.41 14.05 7.39
CA ASP A 195 5.07 13.63 7.76
C ASP A 195 4.00 14.39 6.96
N GLY A 196 4.17 15.69 6.75
CA GLY A 196 3.30 16.49 5.89
C GLY A 196 3.25 15.97 4.45
N ALA A 197 4.42 15.63 3.87
CA ALA A 197 4.49 15.07 2.51
C ALA A 197 3.76 13.73 2.41
N MET A 198 3.91 12.85 3.40
CA MET A 198 3.23 11.54 3.45
C MET A 198 1.71 11.68 3.50
N HIS A 199 1.20 12.62 4.30
CA HIS A 199 -0.25 12.89 4.38
C HIS A 199 -0.83 13.43 3.07
N VAL A 200 -0.13 14.36 2.41
CA VAL A 200 -0.55 14.88 1.10
C VAL A 200 -0.60 13.77 0.06
N LEU A 201 0.43 12.91 0.03
CA LEU A 201 0.50 11.81 -0.92
C LEU A 201 -0.59 10.75 -0.64
N SER A 202 -0.87 10.46 0.62
CA SER A 202 -1.96 9.58 1.06
C SER A 202 -3.33 10.09 0.59
N LEU A 203 -3.59 11.39 0.77
CA LEU A 203 -4.82 12.01 0.30
C LEU A 203 -4.92 11.93 -1.24
N ALA A 204 -3.84 12.28 -1.94
CA ALA A 204 -3.80 12.24 -3.41
C ALA A 204 -4.07 10.83 -3.95
N ALA A 205 -3.44 9.80 -3.40
CA ALA A 205 -3.64 8.41 -3.81
C ALA A 205 -5.07 7.92 -3.56
N LYS A 206 -5.60 8.16 -2.35
CA LYS A 206 -6.95 7.73 -1.97
C LYS A 206 -8.03 8.42 -2.81
N LEU A 207 -7.92 9.73 -3.01
CA LEU A 207 -8.86 10.48 -3.85
C LEU A 207 -8.77 10.07 -5.32
N SER A 208 -7.55 9.86 -5.84
CA SER A 208 -7.36 9.40 -7.22
C SER A 208 -8.07 8.08 -7.45
N LEU A 209 -7.84 7.08 -6.59
CA LEU A 209 -8.52 5.79 -6.70
C LEU A 209 -10.04 5.94 -6.60
N ALA A 210 -10.53 6.62 -5.58
CA ALA A 210 -11.96 6.78 -5.33
C ALA A 210 -12.68 7.40 -6.53
N MET A 211 -12.11 8.48 -7.09
CA MET A 211 -12.69 9.19 -8.23
C MET A 211 -12.63 8.37 -9.51
N MET A 212 -11.51 7.68 -9.77
CA MET A 212 -11.34 6.88 -10.99
C MET A 212 -12.23 5.65 -10.98
N VAL A 213 -12.36 4.96 -9.85
CA VAL A 213 -13.28 3.83 -9.68
C VAL A 213 -14.73 4.30 -9.79
N HIS A 214 -15.09 5.39 -9.12
CA HIS A 214 -16.44 5.94 -9.21
C HIS A 214 -16.82 6.30 -10.65
N ARG A 215 -15.96 7.04 -11.36
CA ARG A 215 -16.16 7.40 -12.77
C ARG A 215 -16.24 6.16 -13.67
N GLY A 216 -15.33 5.20 -13.49
CA GLY A 216 -15.30 3.96 -14.26
C GLY A 216 -16.60 3.17 -14.14
N MET A 217 -17.12 3.05 -12.90
CA MET A 217 -18.38 2.34 -12.64
C MET A 217 -19.59 3.05 -13.24
N LEU A 218 -19.62 4.39 -13.26
CA LEU A 218 -20.72 5.14 -13.88
C LEU A 218 -20.79 4.94 -15.39
N VAL A 219 -19.64 4.99 -16.06
CA VAL A 219 -19.55 4.77 -17.51
C VAL A 219 -20.04 3.37 -17.86
N GLN A 220 -19.63 2.35 -17.10
CA GLN A 220 -19.99 0.96 -17.37
C GLN A 220 -21.49 0.68 -17.17
N THR A 221 -22.16 1.39 -16.25
CA THR A 221 -23.62 1.30 -16.10
C THR A 221 -24.41 2.10 -17.14
N ALA A 222 -23.75 2.99 -17.89
CA ALA A 222 -24.37 3.82 -18.91
C ALA A 222 -24.24 3.23 -20.33
N SER A 223 -23.41 2.20 -20.51
CA SER A 223 -23.32 1.42 -21.74
C SER A 223 -24.58 0.52 -21.86
N PRO A 224 -25.37 0.64 -22.95
CA PRO A 224 -26.57 -0.16 -23.16
C PRO A 224 -26.29 -1.64 -23.38
#